data_AF-A0A1P8UY28-F1
#
_entry.id   AF-A0A1P8UY28-F1
#
_cell.length_a   1.000
_cell.length_b   1.000
_cell.length_c   1.000
_cell.angle_alpha   90.00
_cell.angle_beta   90.00
_cell.angle_gamma   90.00
#
_symmetry.space_group_name_H-M   'P 1'
#
loop_
_entity.id
_entity.type
_entity.pdbx_description
1 polymer ?
#
loop_
_entity_poly.entity_id
_entity_poly.type
_entity_poly.pdbx_seq_one_letter_code
_entity_poly.pdbx_strand_id
1 'polypeptide(L)' 'MRARLSDIVAQTRPDDGIQPHRSWWVARGTVAGLDRESGKPVLRLTDGDAVPVARGRLPEVRDWIDTHLG' A
#
# COMPACT_ATOMS: atom_id res chain seq x y z
N MET A 1 -19.60 14.98 3.30
CA MET A 1 -19.76 13.59 2.80
C MET A 1 -18.37 12.96 2.72
N ARG A 2 -17.97 12.17 3.73
CA ARG A 2 -16.62 11.57 3.79
C ARG A 2 -16.75 10.13 3.31
N ALA A 3 -16.50 9.88 2.02
CA ALA A 3 -16.40 8.53 1.51
C ALA A 3 -15.37 7.78 2.35
N ARG A 4 -15.76 6.66 2.98
CA ARG A 4 -14.80 5.83 3.68
C ARG A 4 -14.04 5.08 2.60
N LEU A 5 -12.72 5.21 2.63
CA LEU A 5 -11.83 4.54 1.69
C LEU A 5 -12.11 3.02 1.60
N SER A 6 -12.67 2.43 2.66
CA SER A 6 -13.19 1.06 2.72
C SER A 6 -14.07 0.66 1.52
N ASP A 7 -14.92 1.57 1.02
CA ASP A 7 -15.89 1.25 -0.03
C ASP A 7 -15.27 1.24 -1.44
N ILE A 8 -14.12 1.91 -1.61
CA ILE A 8 -13.37 1.96 -2.87
C ILE A 8 -12.45 0.73 -3.00
N VAL A 9 -11.86 0.29 -1.89
CA VAL A 9 -10.99 -0.91 -1.85
C VAL A 9 -11.76 -2.19 -2.19
N ALA A 10 -13.08 -2.23 -1.93
CA ALA A 10 -13.92 -3.39 -2.20
C ALA A 10 -14.21 -3.65 -3.70
N GLN A 11 -13.88 -2.70 -4.59
CA GLN A 11 -14.18 -2.80 -6.04
C GLN A 11 -12.95 -3.09 -6.92
N THR A 12 -11.75 -3.10 -6.34
CA THR A 12 -10.50 -3.43 -7.04
C THR A 12 -10.09 -4.86 -6.75
N ARG A 13 -9.64 -5.60 -7.77
CA ARG A 13 -9.15 -6.98 -7.56
C ARG A 13 -7.91 -6.91 -6.66
N PRO A 14 -7.61 -7.96 -5.86
CA PRO A 14 -6.42 -8.00 -5.01
C PRO A 14 -5.10 -7.75 -5.77
N ASP A 15 -5.10 -8.00 -7.07
CA ASP A 15 -3.94 -7.85 -7.96
C ASP A 15 -3.74 -6.40 -8.45
N ASP A 16 -4.77 -5.55 -8.35
CA ASP A 16 -4.77 -4.19 -8.88
C ASP A 16 -4.07 -3.20 -7.93
N GLY A 17 -3.86 -3.60 -6.67
CA GLY A 17 -3.21 -2.75 -5.68
C GLY A 17 -3.30 -3.31 -4.27
N ILE A 18 -2.78 -2.54 -3.32
CA ILE A 18 -2.70 -2.93 -1.92
C ILE A 18 -3.12 -1.80 -1.00
N GLN A 19 -3.65 -2.17 0.17
CA GLN A 19 -4.05 -1.23 1.20
C GLN A 19 -3.01 -1.20 2.35
N PRO A 20 -1.90 -0.44 2.27
CA PRO A 20 -0.85 -0.48 3.30
C PRO A 20 -1.31 0.01 4.69
N HIS A 21 -2.36 0.83 4.73
CA HIS A 21 -2.97 1.36 5.96
C HIS A 21 -4.47 1.54 5.77
N ARG A 22 -5.28 1.47 6.83
CA ARG A 22 -6.76 1.55 6.75
C ARG A 22 -7.33 2.78 6.04
N SER A 23 -6.51 3.81 5.87
CA SER A 23 -6.84 5.08 5.20
C SER A 23 -6.07 5.31 3.91
N TRP A 24 -5.42 4.28 3.35
CA TRP A 24 -4.64 4.36 2.12
C TRP A 24 -4.83 3.12 1.26
N TRP A 25 -5.09 3.32 -0.03
CA TRP A 25 -5.02 2.28 -1.06
C TRP A 25 -4.11 2.77 -2.16
N VAL A 26 -3.24 1.88 -2.64
CA VAL A 26 -2.20 2.20 -3.59
C VAL A 26 -2.32 1.23 -4.76
N ALA A 27 -2.43 1.77 -5.97
CA ALA A 27 -2.49 1.00 -7.18
C ALA A 27 -1.14 0.31 -7.44
N ARG A 28 -1.15 -0.91 -7.95
CA ARG A 28 0.08 -1.67 -8.23
C ARG A 28 1.07 -0.89 -9.10
N GLY A 29 0.57 -0.23 -10.14
CA GLY A 29 1.38 0.54 -11.08
C GLY A 29 2.08 1.76 -10.46
N THR A 30 1.69 2.20 -9.27
CA THR A 30 2.35 3.30 -8.56
C THR A 30 3.24 2.82 -7.42
N VAL A 31 3.28 1.52 -7.11
CA VAL A 31 4.16 0.99 -6.06
C VAL A 31 5.58 0.88 -6.60
N ALA A 32 6.52 1.57 -5.97
CA ALA A 32 7.94 1.45 -6.24
C ALA A 32 8.64 0.44 -5.31
N GLY A 33 8.17 0.30 -4.07
CA GLY A 33 8.71 -0.69 -3.12
C GLY A 33 8.43 -0.39 -1.66
N LEU A 34 9.01 -1.18 -0.76
CA LEU A 34 8.91 -1.01 0.69
C LEU A 34 10.18 -0.36 1.24
N ASP A 35 10.02 0.65 2.07
CA ASP A 35 11.11 1.42 2.68
C ASP A 35 10.81 1.74 4.15
N ARG A 36 11.69 2.48 4.81
CA ARG A 36 11.52 2.98 6.18
C ARG A 36 11.86 4.47 6.26
N GLU A 37 10.90 5.25 6.72
CA GLU A 37 11.10 6.66 7.03
C GLU A 37 10.97 6.92 8.52
N SER A 38 11.98 7.57 9.11
CA SER A 38 12.03 7.82 10.56
C SER A 38 11.77 6.57 11.41
N GLY A 39 12.26 5.41 10.96
CA GLY A 39 12.08 4.11 11.61
C GLY A 39 10.71 3.44 11.43
N LYS A 40 9.78 4.05 10.68
CA LYS A 40 8.45 3.49 10.41
C LYS A 40 8.41 2.91 8.99
N PRO A 41 7.76 1.75 8.78
CA PRO A 41 7.63 1.19 7.44
C PRO A 41 6.73 2.08 6.57
N VAL A 42 7.18 2.35 5.36
CA VAL A 42 6.45 3.11 4.34
C VAL A 42 6.48 2.38 3.01
N LEU A 43 5.43 2.57 2.21
CA LEU A 43 5.37 2.12 0.83
C LEU A 43 5.79 3.31 -0.04
N ARG A 44 6.89 3.16 -0.79
CA ARG A 44 7.37 4.17 -1.73
C ARG A 44 6.58 4.07 -3.01
N LEU A 45 6.17 5.23 -3.51
CA LEU A 45 5.47 5.37 -4.76
C LEU A 45 6.43 5.81 -5.88
N THR A 46 6.04 5.58 -7.12
CA THR A 46 6.84 5.91 -8.31
C THR A 46 7.00 7.41 -8.54
N ASP A 47 6.11 8.23 -7.97
CA ASP A 47 6.17 9.70 -7.99
C ASP A 47 7.09 10.28 -6.90
N GLY A 48 7.66 9.42 -6.04
CA GLY A 48 8.54 9.80 -4.94
C GLY A 48 7.83 9.94 -3.59
N ASP A 49 6.49 9.87 -3.55
CA ASP A 49 5.74 9.93 -2.30
C ASP A 49 5.91 8.66 -1.46
N ALA A 50 5.62 8.79 -0.16
CA ALA A 50 5.69 7.70 0.79
C ALA A 50 4.38 7.56 1.58
N VAL A 51 3.81 6.36 1.56
CA VAL A 51 2.57 6.03 2.26
C VAL A 51 2.87 5.21 3.51
N PRO A 52 2.38 5.58 4.70
CA PRO A 52 2.65 4.82 5.91
C PRO A 52 2.05 3.41 5.83
N VAL A 53 2.83 2.40 6.23
CA VAL A 53 2.37 1.03 6.37
C VAL A 53 2.01 0.75 7.82
N ALA A 54 0.81 0.21 8.05
CA ALA A 54 0.42 -0.23 9.37
C ALA A 54 1.34 -1.39 9.81
N ARG A 55 1.88 -1.33 11.03
CA ARG A 55 2.79 -2.38 11.55
C ARG A 55 2.23 -3.81 11.42
N GLY A 56 0.93 -3.98 11.70
CA GLY A 56 0.25 -5.29 11.56
C GLY A 56 0.03 -5.76 10.13
N ARG A 57 0.10 -4.86 9.13
CA ARG A 57 0.00 -5.17 7.70
C ARG A 57 1.35 -5.28 7.01
N LEU A 58 2.44 -5.01 7.71
CA LEU A 58 3.78 -5.07 7.14
C LEU A 58 4.11 -6.45 6.51
N PRO A 59 3.76 -7.60 7.15
CA PRO A 59 3.97 -8.89 6.51
C PRO A 59 3.19 -9.03 5.20
N GLU A 60 1.89 -8.73 5.22
CA GLU A 60 1.00 -8.76 4.05
C GLU A 60 1.52 -7.88 2.91
N VAL A 61 1.97 -6.65 3.21
CA VAL A 61 2.50 -5.72 2.22
C VAL A 61 3.80 -6.22 1.60
N ARG A 62 4.67 -6.83 2.41
CA ARG A 62 5.92 -7.39 1.91
C ARG A 62 5.67 -8.59 1.00
N ASP A 63 4.84 -9.53 1.43
CA ASP A 63 4.51 -10.73 0.65
C ASP A 63 3.84 -10.34 -0.68
N TRP A 64 2.98 -9.32 -0.66
CA TRP A 64 2.35 -8.79 -1.87
C TRP A 64 3.37 -8.16 -2.82
N ILE A 65 4.33 -7.37 -2.32
CA ILE A 65 5.41 -6.80 -3.14
C ILE A 65 6.24 -7.89 -3.79
N ASP A 66 6.66 -8.90 -3.02
CA ASP A 66 7.49 -9.99 -3.53
C ASP A 66 6.75 -10.80 -4.62
N THR A 67 5.41 -10.90 -4.51
CA THR A 67 4.57 -11.61 -5.48
C THR A 67 4.27 -10.78 -6.74
N HIS A 68 4.16 -9.46 -6.62
CA HIS A 68 3.61 -8.59 -7.68
C HIS A 68 4.63 -7.62 -8.31
N LEU A 69 5.79 -7.40 -7.69
CA LEU A 69 6.86 -6.54 -8.19
C LEU A 69 8.18 -7.31 -8.44
N GLY A 70 8.22 -8.61 -8.11
CA GLY A 70 9.31 -9.53 -8.44
C GLY A 70 9.30 -10.02 -9.88
#